data_AF-A0AAV0U347-F1
#
_entry.id   AF-A0AAV0U347-F1
#
_cell.length_a   1.000
_cell.length_b   1.000
_cell.length_c   1.000
_cell.angle_alpha   90.00
_cell.angle_beta   90.00
_cell.angle_gamma   90.00
#
_symmetry.space_group_name_H-M   'P 1'
#
loop_
_entity.id
_entity.type
_entity.pdbx_description
1 polymer ?
#
loop_
_entity_poly.entity_id
_entity_poly.type
_entity_poly.pdbx_seq_one_letter_code
_entity_poly.pdbx_strand_id
1 'polypeptide(L)'
;MVLENDNGAIEPLLRSGRVKLPSSAANVAYGRNSGEQIERDEIYETKSRPLRESYINQLGYTPLIFKKVKKIGSFITSMSPMRTQKPDDRDLLNESSPYHSSIIPSKGSIRGSVFNLAGATLGAGALSLPYAVAVSGLGFAVAQLVLAAVLTVYTIRLLIRAEDITKLKSYEDLAMHCFGTKMTIFVEVNILIFCFGISVAYLVTLGDITTPLGELCFGPQSIFAQRWVLMMISCGTIMLPLSLMKDISSLQFSSILGVLSIIFLVVAVAIRSVMYATTNGIPEDVSWTIDLSRGPDFMLSVPIVMFAFTCQVNVFSIYTELQRPCIRRMNKVVDRATMISFLIYLSIGVVAYLAFGPQLADPKYKGNILLSFPLNDTLIAISRAAITFTVAVAFPLNIFPCRFTIDMMFFSAAEDSWQRHVAVTSSLVLLALLLAIFCPNINVVFGIIGGTCSTVVCFCFPAAFILKLEDGPLLGPKKIGPVLLFIGAIVIGFMGTSVTVWSNLLMLSGSA
;
A
#
# COMPACT_ATOMS: atom_id res chain seq x y z
N MET A 1 48.49 7.89 38.59
CA MET A 1 48.73 8.67 39.81
C MET A 1 47.67 9.76 39.82
N VAL A 2 46.66 9.73 40.71
CA VAL A 2 46.75 10.04 42.17
C VAL A 2 47.03 11.54 42.35
N LEU A 3 46.23 12.41 42.96
CA LEU A 3 44.82 12.45 43.46
C LEU A 3 44.35 13.94 43.28
N GLU A 4 43.14 14.44 43.57
CA GLU A 4 41.87 13.95 44.14
C GLU A 4 40.72 14.90 43.68
N ASN A 5 39.45 14.60 43.99
CA ASN A 5 38.40 15.64 44.12
C ASN A 5 37.21 15.08 44.93
N ASP A 6 36.89 15.70 46.07
CA ASP A 6 36.01 15.10 47.08
C ASP A 6 34.92 16.07 47.57
N ASN A 7 33.82 15.50 48.09
CA ASN A 7 32.53 16.14 48.42
C ASN A 7 31.67 16.52 47.20
N GLY A 8 30.37 16.24 47.14
CA GLY A 8 29.44 15.75 48.18
C GLY A 8 28.09 16.44 47.94
N ALA A 9 27.04 15.69 47.65
CA ALA A 9 25.83 16.21 46.98
C ALA A 9 24.89 17.07 47.85
N ILE A 10 24.10 17.96 47.21
CA ILE A 10 22.60 17.99 47.22
C ILE A 10 22.07 19.19 46.37
N GLU A 11 20.93 18.98 45.69
CA GLU A 11 20.17 19.91 44.82
C GLU A 11 19.22 20.88 45.64
N PRO A 12 18.31 21.74 45.09
CA PRO A 12 17.98 22.10 43.69
C PRO A 12 17.62 23.61 43.42
N LEU A 13 17.08 23.89 42.20
CA LEU A 13 16.08 24.92 41.81
C LEU A 13 16.47 26.23 41.05
N LEU A 14 15.95 26.30 39.81
CA LEU A 14 15.19 27.41 39.16
C LEU A 14 15.86 28.67 38.54
N ARG A 15 15.70 28.71 37.20
CA ARG A 15 15.23 29.83 36.33
C ARG A 15 16.07 31.10 36.07
N SER A 16 16.13 31.40 34.76
CA SER A 16 16.04 32.74 34.11
C SER A 16 17.31 33.60 34.01
N GLY A 17 17.57 34.12 32.80
CA GLY A 17 18.56 35.19 32.56
C GLY A 17 18.93 35.41 31.09
N ARG A 18 18.34 36.42 30.44
CA ARG A 18 18.82 36.95 29.13
C ARG A 18 20.01 37.88 29.36
N VAL A 19 21.04 37.83 28.52
CA VAL A 19 22.10 38.86 28.41
C VAL A 19 22.48 39.02 26.92
N LYS A 20 21.90 40.02 26.23
CA LYS A 20 22.48 41.33 25.81
C LYS A 20 23.24 41.33 24.47
N LEU A 21 22.71 42.11 23.53
CA LEU A 21 23.42 42.71 22.40
C LEU A 21 24.21 43.96 22.85
N PRO A 22 25.29 44.34 22.15
CA PRO A 22 25.75 45.73 22.09
C PRO A 22 25.42 46.37 20.72
N SER A 23 25.09 47.66 20.77
CA SER A 23 24.80 48.52 19.61
C SER A 23 26.00 49.38 19.23
N SER A 24 26.18 49.66 17.93
CA SER A 24 26.81 50.90 17.46
C SER A 24 26.11 51.38 16.19
N ALA A 25 26.07 52.69 15.99
CA ALA A 25 25.16 53.36 15.05
C ALA A 25 25.92 54.14 13.95
N ALA A 26 25.26 54.33 12.80
CA ALA A 26 25.56 55.40 11.85
C ALA A 26 24.29 55.77 11.07
N ASN A 27 23.87 57.04 11.15
CA ASN A 27 22.75 57.61 10.40
C ASN A 27 23.24 58.26 9.10
N VAL A 28 22.53 58.11 7.99
CA VAL A 28 22.51 59.11 6.89
C VAL A 28 21.08 59.25 6.34
N ALA A 29 20.73 60.49 6.00
CA ALA A 29 19.42 61.08 5.74
C ALA A 29 18.50 60.42 4.68
N TYR A 30 17.19 60.63 4.88
CA TYR A 30 16.14 60.53 3.86
C TYR A 30 16.19 61.72 2.88
N GLY A 31 16.05 61.44 1.59
CA GLY A 31 15.77 62.43 0.54
C GLY A 31 14.54 61.99 -0.25
N ARG A 32 13.59 62.91 -0.49
CA ARG A 32 12.27 62.63 -1.07
C ARG A 32 12.21 63.20 -2.48
N ASN A 33 11.83 62.38 -3.47
CA ASN A 33 10.97 62.84 -4.55
C ASN A 33 10.27 61.69 -5.29
N SER A 34 9.11 62.01 -5.83
CA SER A 34 8.08 61.09 -6.32
C SER A 34 7.87 61.22 -7.83
N GLY A 35 7.59 60.10 -8.50
CA GLY A 35 7.16 60.05 -9.89
C GLY A 35 6.86 58.61 -10.31
N GLU A 36 5.76 58.43 -11.05
CA GLU A 36 5.43 57.21 -11.81
C GLU A 36 5.15 55.94 -11.00
N GLN A 37 3.97 55.93 -10.36
CA GLN A 37 3.09 54.76 -10.46
C GLN A 37 2.48 54.73 -11.87
N ILE A 38 2.52 53.58 -12.54
CA ILE A 38 1.45 52.93 -13.33
C ILE A 38 2.13 51.88 -14.23
N GLU A 39 2.08 50.62 -13.78
CA GLU A 39 1.93 49.37 -14.54
C GLU A 39 2.22 48.22 -13.57
N ARG A 40 1.16 47.78 -12.89
CA ARG A 40 1.07 46.44 -12.32
C ARG A 40 0.02 45.68 -13.10
N ASP A 41 0.23 44.37 -13.07
CA ASP A 41 -0.63 43.30 -13.60
C ASP A 41 -0.46 43.03 -15.10
N GLU A 42 -0.56 41.73 -15.39
CA GLU A 42 -0.52 41.07 -16.71
C GLU A 42 0.85 40.78 -17.40
N ILE A 43 1.24 39.49 -17.30
CA ILE A 43 1.59 38.55 -18.40
C ILE A 43 2.94 37.77 -18.32
N TYR A 44 2.80 36.55 -17.78
CA TYR A 44 3.38 35.25 -18.20
C TYR A 44 4.92 34.98 -18.24
N GLU A 45 5.34 34.16 -17.26
CA GLU A 45 5.71 32.75 -17.50
C GLU A 45 6.91 32.44 -18.43
N THR A 46 8.14 32.77 -17.97
CA THR A 46 9.37 32.31 -18.63
C THR A 46 9.81 30.89 -18.19
N LYS A 47 9.00 29.90 -18.57
CA LYS A 47 9.44 28.62 -19.14
C LYS A 47 10.65 27.89 -18.51
N SER A 48 10.49 27.35 -17.30
CA SER A 48 11.43 26.38 -16.72
C SER A 48 11.32 25.01 -17.40
N ARG A 49 12.17 24.73 -18.40
CA ARG A 49 12.49 23.36 -18.87
C ARG A 49 13.84 22.90 -18.32
N PRO A 50 13.99 21.60 -17.97
CA PRO A 50 14.02 21.33 -16.54
C PRO A 50 15.27 20.60 -16.03
N LEU A 51 15.58 20.79 -14.74
CA LEU A 51 16.53 19.99 -13.95
C LEU A 51 16.35 18.47 -14.13
N ARG A 52 15.14 18.01 -14.46
CA ARG A 52 14.82 16.61 -14.78
C ARG A 52 15.61 16.09 -15.99
N GLU A 53 15.89 16.90 -17.02
CA GLU A 53 16.74 16.48 -18.15
C GLU A 53 18.20 16.32 -17.72
N SER A 54 18.68 17.16 -16.79
CA SER A 54 20.02 17.01 -16.20
C SER A 54 20.12 15.73 -15.34
N TYR A 55 19.08 15.43 -14.55
CA TYR A 55 18.97 14.20 -13.76
C TYR A 55 18.90 12.94 -14.66
N ILE A 56 18.11 13.00 -15.73
CA ILE A 56 18.01 11.97 -16.78
C ILE A 56 19.37 11.72 -17.45
N ASN A 57 20.14 12.77 -17.74
CA ASN A 57 21.45 12.67 -18.36
C ASN A 57 22.53 12.18 -17.38
N GLN A 58 22.50 12.59 -16.09
CA GLN A 58 23.44 12.12 -15.07
C GLN A 58 23.24 10.64 -14.71
N LEU A 59 22.00 10.14 -14.74
CA LEU A 59 21.67 8.74 -14.44
C LEU A 59 21.61 7.84 -15.70
N GLY A 60 21.87 8.37 -16.89
CA GLY A 60 21.80 7.63 -18.16
C GLY A 60 20.40 7.07 -18.48
N TYR A 61 19.34 7.64 -17.92
CA TYR A 61 17.99 7.09 -17.96
C TYR A 61 17.16 7.66 -19.10
N THR A 62 16.99 6.90 -20.20
CA THR A 62 15.91 7.15 -21.17
C THR A 62 14.89 6.00 -21.13
N PRO A 63 13.64 6.23 -20.68
CA PRO A 63 12.62 5.19 -20.66
C PRO A 63 12.30 4.66 -22.07
N LEU A 64 12.25 3.34 -22.19
CA LEU A 64 12.62 2.64 -23.44
C LEU A 64 11.64 2.75 -24.62
N ILE A 65 10.42 3.25 -24.43
CA ILE A 65 9.50 3.51 -25.57
C ILE A 65 10.11 4.54 -26.53
N PHE A 66 10.96 5.46 -26.03
CA PHE A 66 11.69 6.43 -26.86
C PHE A 66 12.76 5.85 -27.79
N LYS A 67 13.08 4.54 -27.75
CA LYS A 67 13.91 3.91 -28.81
C LYS A 67 13.08 3.32 -29.95
N LYS A 68 11.84 2.86 -29.70
CA LYS A 68 10.93 2.37 -30.77
C LYS A 68 10.09 3.49 -31.39
N VAL A 69 9.54 4.40 -30.60
CA VAL A 69 8.67 5.49 -31.10
C VAL A 69 9.48 6.61 -31.77
N LYS A 70 10.74 6.83 -31.41
CA LYS A 70 11.60 7.80 -32.12
C LYS A 70 11.87 7.41 -33.58
N LYS A 71 11.71 6.12 -33.95
CA LYS A 71 11.75 5.65 -35.34
C LYS A 71 10.46 5.94 -36.14
N ILE A 72 9.38 6.32 -35.46
CA ILE A 72 8.11 6.74 -36.05
C ILE A 72 8.05 8.28 -36.06
N GLY A 73 8.44 8.93 -34.96
CA GLY A 73 8.51 10.38 -34.84
C GLY A 73 9.55 11.06 -35.75
N SER A 74 10.61 10.36 -36.16
CA SER A 74 11.61 10.91 -37.10
C SER A 74 11.07 11.16 -38.52
N PHE A 75 9.82 10.78 -38.83
CA PHE A 75 9.14 11.15 -40.07
C PHE A 75 8.44 12.52 -40.01
N ILE A 76 8.29 13.12 -38.81
CA ILE A 76 7.47 14.33 -38.59
C ILE A 76 8.32 15.56 -38.19
N THR A 77 9.57 15.39 -37.76
CA THR A 77 10.42 16.51 -37.29
C THR A 77 11.51 16.91 -38.29
N SER A 78 11.09 17.34 -39.48
CA SER A 78 11.95 18.03 -40.45
C SER A 78 11.57 19.51 -40.58
N MET A 79 11.69 20.30 -39.51
CA MET A 79 11.64 21.77 -39.59
C MET A 79 12.39 22.47 -38.44
N SER A 80 13.52 23.07 -38.81
CA SER A 80 14.14 24.27 -38.21
C SER A 80 14.86 24.16 -36.84
N PRO A 81 15.86 25.03 -36.58
CA PRO A 81 17.11 24.57 -35.95
C PRO A 81 17.38 25.06 -34.51
N MET A 82 18.35 24.40 -33.87
CA MET A 82 18.90 24.75 -32.56
C MET A 82 19.69 26.07 -32.54
N ARG A 83 19.76 26.70 -31.37
CA ARG A 83 20.86 27.60 -30.98
C ARG A 83 21.33 27.22 -29.57
N THR A 84 22.60 26.83 -29.45
CA THR A 84 23.22 26.39 -28.18
C THR A 84 24.02 27.52 -27.54
N GLN A 85 23.93 27.66 -26.21
CA GLN A 85 24.85 28.48 -25.42
C GLN A 85 25.12 27.79 -24.07
N LYS A 86 26.39 27.73 -23.66
CA LYS A 86 26.86 27.08 -22.43
C LYS A 86 26.90 28.06 -21.25
N PRO A 87 26.52 27.66 -20.02
CA PRO A 87 26.90 28.31 -18.77
C PRO A 87 28.10 27.63 -18.09
N ASP A 88 28.69 28.29 -17.09
CA ASP A 88 29.94 27.94 -16.39
C ASP A 88 29.83 26.94 -15.22
N ASP A 89 30.91 26.22 -14.94
CA ASP A 89 30.99 25.07 -14.01
C ASP A 89 31.26 25.43 -12.52
N ARG A 90 30.57 26.42 -11.91
CA ARG A 90 30.92 26.88 -10.53
C ARG A 90 29.87 26.84 -9.41
N ASP A 91 28.61 26.47 -9.67
CA ASP A 91 27.55 26.48 -8.63
C ASP A 91 27.03 25.08 -8.20
N LEU A 92 27.74 24.00 -8.56
CA LEU A 92 27.27 22.60 -8.49
C LEU A 92 27.13 21.96 -7.09
N LEU A 93 27.16 22.70 -5.98
CA LEU A 93 27.27 22.12 -4.63
C LEU A 93 26.17 22.47 -3.60
N ASN A 94 25.09 23.21 -3.94
CA ASN A 94 24.13 23.58 -2.89
C ASN A 94 22.64 23.78 -3.26
N GLU A 95 22.13 23.20 -4.35
CA GLU A 95 20.68 23.23 -4.64
C GLU A 95 20.04 21.84 -4.67
N SER A 96 19.36 21.50 -3.57
CA SER A 96 18.35 20.45 -3.55
C SER A 96 17.14 20.85 -4.41
N SER A 97 16.87 20.10 -5.48
CA SER A 97 15.81 20.42 -6.45
C SER A 97 14.43 20.65 -5.79
N PRO A 98 13.72 21.75 -6.12
CA PRO A 98 12.43 22.08 -5.50
C PRO A 98 11.27 21.13 -5.88
N TYR A 99 11.44 20.25 -6.86
CA TYR A 99 10.36 19.33 -7.29
C TYR A 99 10.11 18.16 -6.34
N HIS A 100 10.94 17.96 -5.32
CA HIS A 100 10.68 16.98 -4.26
C HIS A 100 10.01 17.60 -3.01
N SER A 101 9.61 18.88 -3.05
CA SER A 101 9.03 19.59 -1.89
C SER A 101 7.53 19.87 -1.94
N SER A 102 6.85 19.64 -3.08
CA SER A 102 5.41 19.93 -3.23
C SER A 102 4.47 18.84 -2.70
N ILE A 103 4.99 17.65 -2.37
CA ILE A 103 4.24 16.61 -1.63
C ILE A 103 5.09 16.14 -0.44
N ILE A 104 5.32 17.05 0.52
CA ILE A 104 5.78 16.68 1.86
C ILE A 104 4.60 16.84 2.81
N PRO A 105 3.85 15.77 3.13
CA PRO A 105 2.86 15.80 4.19
C PRO A 105 3.49 16.27 5.50
N SER A 106 2.68 16.87 6.39
CA SER A 106 3.16 17.26 7.71
C SER A 106 3.81 16.07 8.42
N LYS A 107 5.07 16.24 8.85
CA LYS A 107 5.94 15.15 9.36
C LYS A 107 5.22 14.30 10.40
N GLY A 108 4.88 13.07 10.01
CA GLY A 108 4.11 12.12 10.80
C GLY A 108 4.85 11.69 12.06
N SER A 109 4.12 11.64 13.18
CA SER A 109 4.68 11.08 14.42
C SER A 109 4.86 9.56 14.30
N ILE A 110 5.74 8.96 15.11
CA ILE A 110 5.90 7.49 15.17
C ILE A 110 4.55 6.78 15.40
N ARG A 111 3.63 7.37 16.17
CA ARG A 111 2.28 6.80 16.37
C ARG A 111 1.44 6.90 15.10
N GLY A 112 1.47 8.03 14.40
CA GLY A 112 0.80 8.21 13.11
C GLY A 112 1.31 7.21 12.07
N SER A 113 2.63 7.07 11.91
CA SER A 113 3.22 6.10 10.98
C SER A 113 2.88 4.64 11.34
N VAL A 114 2.71 4.29 12.63
CA VAL A 114 2.20 2.97 13.05
C VAL A 114 0.76 2.77 12.57
N PHE A 115 -0.13 3.75 12.75
CA PHE A 115 -1.51 3.64 12.28
C PHE A 115 -1.63 3.68 10.74
N ASN A 116 -0.78 4.44 10.04
CA ASN A 116 -0.71 4.44 8.58
C ASN A 116 -0.24 3.06 8.06
N LEU A 117 0.82 2.48 8.63
CA LEU A 117 1.33 1.17 8.21
C LEU A 117 0.37 0.03 8.61
N ALA A 118 -0.25 0.12 9.79
CA ALA A 118 -1.28 -0.82 10.22
C ALA A 118 -2.50 -0.72 9.29
N GLY A 119 -3.02 0.48 8.99
CA GLY A 119 -4.14 0.68 8.06
C GLY A 119 -3.83 0.32 6.61
N ALA A 120 -2.57 0.44 6.19
CA ALA A 120 -2.11 -0.06 4.89
C ALA A 120 -2.01 -1.59 4.82
N THR A 121 -1.94 -2.28 5.97
CA THR A 121 -1.96 -3.75 6.07
C THR A 121 -3.40 -4.24 6.24
N LEU A 122 -4.11 -3.65 7.20
CA LEU A 122 -5.47 -3.96 7.63
C LEU A 122 -6.49 -3.46 6.60
N GLY A 123 -6.86 -4.35 5.68
CA GLY A 123 -7.90 -4.09 4.68
C GLY A 123 -8.87 -5.26 4.54
N ALA A 124 -9.47 -5.38 3.35
CA ALA A 124 -10.43 -6.45 3.02
C ALA A 124 -9.89 -7.87 3.24
N GLY A 125 -8.57 -8.09 3.19
CA GLY A 125 -7.92 -9.37 3.49
C GLY A 125 -8.32 -9.95 4.86
N ALA A 126 -8.62 -9.10 5.85
CA ALA A 126 -9.08 -9.52 7.17
C ALA A 126 -10.36 -10.39 7.14
N LEU A 127 -11.25 -10.11 6.18
CA LEU A 127 -12.56 -10.77 6.05
C LEU A 127 -12.46 -12.22 5.54
N SER A 128 -11.36 -12.53 4.85
CA SER A 128 -11.09 -13.83 4.23
C SER A 128 -10.17 -14.71 5.07
N LEU A 129 -9.64 -14.21 6.20
CA LEU A 129 -8.84 -15.02 7.12
C LEU A 129 -9.63 -16.17 7.76
N PRO A 130 -10.90 -16.00 8.21
CA PRO A 130 -11.69 -17.13 8.71
C PRO A 130 -11.89 -18.24 7.66
N TYR A 131 -12.07 -17.86 6.38
CA TYR A 131 -12.08 -18.81 5.27
C TYR A 131 -10.71 -19.48 5.07
N ALA A 132 -9.61 -18.73 5.13
CA ALA A 132 -8.26 -19.27 5.00
C ALA A 132 -7.95 -20.31 6.09
N VAL A 133 -8.42 -20.09 7.34
CA VAL A 133 -8.37 -21.10 8.40
C VAL A 133 -9.24 -22.32 8.05
N ALA A 134 -10.47 -22.11 7.57
CA ALA A 134 -11.43 -23.18 7.30
C ALA A 134 -11.08 -24.09 6.10
N VAL A 135 -10.28 -23.63 5.15
CA VAL A 135 -9.76 -24.48 4.05
C VAL A 135 -8.46 -25.19 4.37
N SER A 136 -7.74 -24.78 5.44
CA SER A 136 -6.36 -25.26 5.67
C SER A 136 -6.08 -25.84 7.05
N GLY A 137 -6.98 -25.66 8.01
CA GLY A 137 -6.83 -26.12 9.39
C GLY A 137 -6.16 -25.08 10.31
N LEU A 138 -6.52 -25.12 11.58
CA LEU A 138 -6.16 -24.13 12.59
C LEU A 138 -4.65 -24.01 12.79
N GLY A 139 -3.96 -25.13 13.01
CA GLY A 139 -2.53 -25.16 13.26
C GLY A 139 -1.71 -24.65 12.07
N PHE A 140 -2.12 -24.98 10.85
CA PHE A 140 -1.46 -24.48 9.64
C PHE A 140 -1.66 -22.98 9.47
N ALA A 141 -2.91 -22.50 9.55
CA ALA A 141 -3.22 -21.09 9.38
C ALA A 141 -2.54 -20.19 10.43
N VAL A 142 -2.46 -20.64 11.69
CA VAL A 142 -1.70 -19.93 12.73
C VAL A 142 -0.20 -19.89 12.41
N ALA A 143 0.39 -21.00 11.96
CA ALA A 143 1.78 -21.04 11.54
C ALA A 143 2.06 -20.11 10.33
N GLN A 144 1.13 -20.05 9.36
CA GLN A 144 1.21 -19.12 8.24
C GLN A 144 1.10 -17.65 8.68
N LEU A 145 0.19 -17.31 9.59
CA LEU A 145 0.05 -15.94 10.12
C LEU A 145 1.34 -15.49 10.83
N VAL A 146 1.96 -16.37 11.62
CA VAL A 146 3.25 -16.10 12.28
C VAL A 146 4.36 -15.93 11.25
N LEU A 147 4.44 -16.84 10.27
CA LEU A 147 5.44 -16.77 9.20
C LEU A 147 5.28 -15.48 8.37
N ALA A 148 4.06 -15.12 7.96
CA ALA A 148 3.76 -13.91 7.21
C ALA A 148 4.15 -12.65 7.99
N ALA A 149 3.84 -12.57 9.29
CA ALA A 149 4.26 -11.46 10.14
C ALA A 149 5.79 -11.33 10.22
N VAL A 150 6.51 -12.44 10.42
CA VAL A 150 7.98 -12.47 10.45
C VAL A 150 8.58 -12.08 9.10
N LEU A 151 8.06 -12.62 7.99
CA LEU A 151 8.52 -12.31 6.64
C LEU A 151 8.26 -10.84 6.27
N THR A 152 7.09 -10.27 6.60
CA THR A 152 6.80 -8.86 6.36
C THR A 152 7.72 -7.94 7.16
N VAL A 153 7.96 -8.20 8.45
CA VAL A 153 8.94 -7.44 9.24
C VAL A 153 10.34 -7.55 8.62
N TYR A 154 10.72 -8.74 8.15
CA TYR A 154 12.01 -8.99 7.52
C TYR A 154 12.17 -8.24 6.20
N THR A 155 11.20 -8.30 5.28
CA THR A 155 11.34 -7.66 3.96
C THR A 155 11.23 -6.15 4.01
N ILE A 156 10.44 -5.60 4.93
CA ILE A 156 10.45 -4.15 5.18
C ILE A 156 11.81 -3.70 5.70
N ARG A 157 12.47 -4.46 6.57
CA ARG A 157 13.84 -4.17 7.01
C ARG A 157 14.86 -4.25 5.87
N LEU A 158 14.70 -5.17 4.92
CA LEU A 158 15.52 -5.21 3.69
C LEU A 158 15.34 -3.95 2.83
N LEU A 159 14.10 -3.48 2.63
CA LEU A 159 13.81 -2.25 1.88
C LEU A 159 14.42 -1.01 2.54
N ILE A 160 14.23 -0.84 3.86
CA ILE A 160 14.83 0.27 4.63
C ILE A 160 16.35 0.21 4.59
N ARG A 161 16.95 -0.99 4.54
CA ARG A 161 18.39 -1.16 4.40
C ARG A 161 18.87 -0.80 2.98
N ALA A 162 18.10 -1.13 1.95
CA ALA A 162 18.41 -0.75 0.57
C ALA A 162 18.34 0.77 0.37
N GLU A 163 17.33 1.44 0.95
CA GLU A 163 17.28 2.91 1.02
C GLU A 163 18.47 3.46 1.81
N ASP A 164 18.84 2.88 2.96
CA ASP A 164 19.98 3.40 3.72
C ASP A 164 21.32 3.31 2.96
N ILE A 165 21.50 2.28 2.13
CA ILE A 165 22.69 2.14 1.28
C ILE A 165 22.66 3.13 0.10
N THR A 166 21.54 3.24 -0.60
CA THR A 166 21.45 3.95 -1.90
C THR A 166 20.91 5.38 -1.82
N LYS A 167 20.20 5.71 -0.74
CA LYS A 167 19.32 6.88 -0.52
C LYS A 167 18.15 7.00 -1.51
N LEU A 168 17.86 5.95 -2.26
CA LEU A 168 16.72 5.84 -3.19
C LEU A 168 15.44 5.41 -2.46
N LYS A 169 14.30 5.99 -2.85
CA LYS A 169 13.02 5.96 -2.09
C LYS A 169 11.86 5.36 -2.88
N SER A 170 12.16 4.58 -3.91
CA SER A 170 11.20 3.99 -4.83
C SER A 170 11.70 2.61 -5.27
N TYR A 171 10.76 1.73 -5.62
CA TYR A 171 11.10 0.40 -6.17
C TYR A 171 11.72 0.53 -7.56
N GLU A 172 11.21 1.47 -8.35
CA GLU A 172 11.63 1.80 -9.70
C GLU A 172 13.08 2.31 -9.72
N ASP A 173 13.41 3.25 -8.81
CA ASP A 173 14.76 3.78 -8.61
C ASP A 173 15.74 2.67 -8.19
N LEU A 174 15.37 1.86 -7.17
CA LEU A 174 16.19 0.75 -6.70
C LEU A 174 16.41 -0.30 -7.80
N ALA A 175 15.39 -0.60 -8.60
CA ALA A 175 15.48 -1.53 -9.73
C ALA A 175 16.37 -0.99 -10.85
N MET A 176 16.27 0.31 -11.16
CA MET A 176 17.13 0.96 -12.16
C MET A 176 18.60 0.91 -11.71
N HIS A 177 18.87 1.23 -10.44
CA HIS A 177 20.21 1.20 -9.87
C HIS A 177 20.81 -0.21 -9.79
N CYS A 178 20.01 -1.21 -9.37
CA CYS A 178 20.49 -2.58 -9.17
C CYS A 178 20.61 -3.40 -10.48
N PHE A 179 19.66 -3.21 -11.41
CA PHE A 179 19.45 -4.14 -12.53
C PHE A 179 19.15 -3.45 -13.88
N GLY A 180 19.01 -2.12 -13.89
CA GLY A 180 18.75 -1.33 -15.10
C GLY A 180 17.32 -1.45 -15.65
N THR A 181 17.09 -0.72 -16.74
CA THR A 181 15.75 -0.33 -17.22
C THR A 181 14.79 -1.48 -17.52
N LYS A 182 15.29 -2.66 -17.92
CA LYS A 182 14.42 -3.83 -18.17
C LYS A 182 13.70 -4.29 -16.90
N MET A 183 14.40 -4.27 -15.76
CA MET A 183 13.81 -4.64 -14.47
C MET A 183 12.96 -3.51 -13.89
N THR A 184 13.31 -2.24 -14.12
CA THR A 184 12.46 -1.09 -13.77
C THR A 184 11.07 -1.22 -14.40
N ILE A 185 10.99 -1.48 -15.71
CA ILE A 185 9.71 -1.66 -16.41
C ILE A 185 8.93 -2.88 -15.87
N PHE A 186 9.62 -3.97 -15.53
CA PHE A 186 8.97 -5.13 -14.91
C PHE A 186 8.39 -4.79 -13.53
N VAL A 187 9.13 -4.03 -12.72
CA VAL A 187 8.70 -3.56 -11.39
C VAL A 187 7.49 -2.62 -11.50
N GLU A 188 7.55 -1.61 -12.39
CA GLU A 188 6.45 -0.68 -12.67
C GLU A 188 5.17 -1.45 -13.06
N VAL A 189 5.26 -2.36 -14.03
CA VAL A 189 4.11 -3.16 -14.49
C VAL A 189 3.60 -4.11 -13.39
N ASN A 190 4.48 -4.66 -12.57
CA ASN A 190 4.10 -5.56 -11.48
C ASN A 190 3.37 -4.81 -10.35
N ILE A 191 3.82 -3.60 -10.00
CA ILE A 191 3.15 -2.71 -9.04
C ILE A 191 1.82 -2.20 -9.60
N LEU A 192 1.74 -1.85 -10.89
CA LEU A 192 0.51 -1.49 -11.58
C LEU A 192 -0.56 -2.59 -11.45
N ILE A 193 -0.22 -3.82 -11.83
CA ILE A 193 -1.15 -4.97 -11.75
C ILE A 193 -1.54 -5.26 -10.30
N PHE A 194 -0.59 -5.14 -9.36
CA PHE A 194 -0.82 -5.34 -7.94
C PHE A 194 -1.84 -4.34 -7.36
N CYS A 195 -1.60 -3.05 -7.50
CA CYS A 195 -2.47 -1.99 -6.98
C CYS A 195 -3.84 -1.96 -7.69
N PHE A 196 -3.88 -2.29 -8.99
CA PHE A 196 -5.12 -2.46 -9.72
C PHE A 196 -5.91 -3.67 -9.21
N GLY A 197 -5.23 -4.80 -8.93
CA GLY A 197 -5.82 -6.00 -8.33
C GLY A 197 -6.42 -5.75 -6.94
N ILE A 198 -5.73 -4.98 -6.08
CA ILE A 198 -6.30 -4.52 -4.80
C ILE A 198 -7.57 -3.70 -5.04
N SER A 199 -7.55 -2.79 -6.02
CA SER A 199 -8.70 -1.93 -6.34
C SER A 199 -9.93 -2.75 -6.78
N VAL A 200 -9.73 -3.80 -7.59
CA VAL A 200 -10.78 -4.77 -7.93
C VAL A 200 -11.28 -5.51 -6.68
N ALA A 201 -10.38 -6.00 -5.83
CA ALA A 201 -10.77 -6.71 -4.60
C ALA A 201 -11.61 -5.84 -3.66
N TYR A 202 -11.28 -4.54 -3.53
CA TYR A 202 -12.09 -3.59 -2.77
C TYR A 202 -13.49 -3.39 -3.34
N LEU A 203 -13.65 -3.31 -4.66
CA LEU A 203 -14.97 -3.25 -5.29
C LEU A 203 -15.79 -4.53 -5.09
N VAL A 204 -15.16 -5.70 -5.17
CA VAL A 204 -15.78 -7.00 -4.84
C VAL A 204 -16.24 -7.04 -3.38
N THR A 205 -15.35 -6.64 -2.46
CA THR A 205 -15.64 -6.54 -1.01
C THR A 205 -16.84 -5.63 -0.76
N LEU A 206 -16.84 -4.46 -1.39
CA LEU A 206 -17.89 -3.46 -1.28
C LEU A 206 -19.24 -4.00 -1.73
N GLY A 207 -19.29 -4.67 -2.89
CA GLY A 207 -20.51 -5.32 -3.38
C GLY A 207 -21.04 -6.38 -2.41
N ASP A 208 -20.16 -7.25 -1.91
CA ASP A 208 -20.56 -8.32 -0.99
C ASP A 208 -21.01 -7.78 0.38
N ILE A 209 -20.45 -6.67 0.88
CA ILE A 209 -20.86 -6.05 2.16
C ILE A 209 -22.11 -5.17 2.02
N THR A 210 -22.23 -4.42 0.91
CA THR A 210 -23.36 -3.50 0.70
C THR A 210 -24.64 -4.23 0.32
N THR A 211 -24.59 -5.39 -0.32
CA THR A 211 -25.78 -6.17 -0.70
C THR A 211 -26.68 -6.48 0.52
N PRO A 212 -26.18 -7.09 1.62
CA PRO A 212 -26.94 -7.24 2.87
C PRO A 212 -27.53 -5.94 3.46
N LEU A 213 -26.85 -4.80 3.29
CA LEU A 213 -27.35 -3.50 3.78
C LEU A 213 -28.45 -2.94 2.86
N GLY A 214 -28.34 -3.14 1.55
CA GLY A 214 -29.37 -2.79 0.59
C GLY A 214 -30.65 -3.62 0.76
N GLU A 215 -30.51 -4.92 1.01
CA GLU A 215 -31.63 -5.81 1.35
C GLU A 215 -32.35 -5.36 2.63
N LEU A 216 -31.60 -4.95 3.66
CA LEU A 216 -32.16 -4.44 4.92
C LEU A 216 -32.88 -3.09 4.77
N CYS A 217 -32.36 -2.18 3.93
CA CYS A 217 -32.91 -0.83 3.75
C CYS A 217 -34.04 -0.74 2.71
N PHE A 218 -33.97 -1.53 1.64
CA PHE A 218 -34.87 -1.42 0.48
C PHE A 218 -35.70 -2.68 0.21
N GLY A 219 -35.46 -3.77 0.95
CA GLY A 219 -36.11 -5.06 0.74
C GLY A 219 -35.45 -5.91 -0.36
N PRO A 220 -35.53 -7.26 -0.27
CA PRO A 220 -34.75 -8.18 -1.11
C PRO A 220 -35.16 -8.21 -2.59
N GLN A 221 -36.36 -7.73 -2.95
CA GLN A 221 -36.82 -7.65 -4.34
C GLN A 221 -36.48 -6.32 -5.02
N SER A 222 -35.88 -5.37 -4.30
CA SER A 222 -35.54 -4.05 -4.86
C SER A 222 -34.34 -4.15 -5.82
N ILE A 223 -34.41 -3.41 -6.93
CA ILE A 223 -33.26 -3.23 -7.83
C ILE A 223 -32.08 -2.59 -7.07
N PHE A 224 -32.37 -1.74 -6.07
CA PHE A 224 -31.36 -1.13 -5.19
C PHE A 224 -30.75 -2.09 -4.16
N ALA A 225 -31.23 -3.34 -4.06
CA ALA A 225 -30.58 -4.40 -3.29
C ALA A 225 -29.62 -5.25 -4.15
N GLN A 226 -29.61 -5.10 -5.48
CA GLN A 226 -28.78 -5.93 -6.35
C GLN A 226 -27.30 -5.52 -6.27
N ARG A 227 -26.42 -6.50 -6.05
CA ARG A 227 -24.95 -6.33 -5.91
C ARG A 227 -24.33 -5.41 -6.95
N TRP A 228 -24.61 -5.62 -8.24
CA TRP A 228 -24.01 -4.83 -9.32
C TRP A 228 -24.51 -3.37 -9.32
N VAL A 229 -25.78 -3.13 -8.96
CA VAL A 229 -26.35 -1.77 -8.84
C VAL A 229 -25.71 -1.03 -7.67
N LEU A 230 -25.58 -1.69 -6.52
CA LEU A 230 -24.93 -1.11 -5.34
C LEU A 230 -23.45 -0.80 -5.59
N MET A 231 -22.73 -1.67 -6.30
CA MET A 231 -21.35 -1.42 -6.73
C MET A 231 -21.27 -0.22 -7.68
N MET A 232 -22.16 -0.10 -8.68
CA MET A 232 -22.21 1.06 -9.58
C MET A 232 -22.49 2.37 -8.83
N ILE A 233 -23.49 2.38 -7.93
CA ILE A 233 -23.86 3.56 -7.15
C ILE A 233 -22.72 3.97 -6.21
N SER A 234 -22.22 3.07 -5.38
CA SER A 234 -21.16 3.37 -4.41
C SER A 234 -19.83 3.74 -5.07
N CYS A 235 -19.47 3.10 -6.19
CA CYS A 235 -18.31 3.47 -6.98
C CYS A 235 -18.47 4.87 -7.59
N GLY A 236 -19.61 5.17 -8.21
CA GLY A 236 -19.85 6.46 -8.88
C GLY A 236 -20.02 7.64 -7.92
N THR A 237 -20.61 7.43 -6.74
CA THR A 237 -20.93 8.50 -5.78
C THR A 237 -19.86 8.74 -4.72
N ILE A 238 -19.07 7.72 -4.36
CA ILE A 238 -18.06 7.81 -3.30
C ILE A 238 -16.66 7.58 -3.88
N MET A 239 -16.39 6.41 -4.44
CA MET A 239 -15.01 5.99 -4.73
C MET A 239 -14.38 6.76 -5.90
N LEU A 240 -15.13 7.05 -6.95
CA LEU A 240 -14.66 7.81 -8.10
C LEU A 240 -14.37 9.29 -7.74
N PRO A 241 -15.26 10.05 -7.08
CA PRO A 241 -14.95 11.39 -6.59
C PRO A 241 -13.71 11.43 -5.69
N LEU A 242 -13.59 10.49 -4.73
CA LEU A 242 -12.41 10.40 -3.87
C LEU A 242 -11.12 10.07 -4.65
N SER A 243 -11.20 9.25 -5.71
CA SER A 243 -10.04 8.91 -6.56
C SER A 243 -9.60 10.04 -7.49
N LEU A 244 -10.52 10.95 -7.83
CA LEU A 244 -10.25 12.15 -8.63
C LEU A 244 -9.56 13.26 -7.84
N MET A 245 -9.56 13.21 -6.51
CA MET A 245 -8.81 14.16 -5.68
C MET A 245 -7.30 14.09 -5.98
N LYS A 246 -6.65 15.26 -6.04
CA LYS A 246 -5.20 15.38 -6.23
C LYS A 246 -4.42 15.24 -4.93
N ASP A 247 -4.94 15.84 -3.86
CA ASP A 247 -4.26 15.93 -2.56
C ASP A 247 -4.82 14.93 -1.56
N ILE A 248 -3.94 14.05 -1.08
CA ILE A 248 -4.22 12.92 -0.16
C ILE A 248 -3.89 13.30 1.32
N SER A 249 -3.50 14.54 1.58
CA SER A 249 -3.01 15.04 2.86
C SER A 249 -3.99 14.97 4.05
N SER A 250 -5.27 14.65 3.82
CA SER A 250 -6.26 14.37 4.87
C SER A 250 -6.28 12.90 5.35
N LEU A 251 -5.65 11.96 4.63
CA LEU A 251 -5.86 10.53 4.88
C LEU A 251 -5.23 9.96 6.16
N GLN A 252 -4.37 10.69 6.87
CA GLN A 252 -3.89 10.26 8.20
C GLN A 252 -5.05 10.04 9.19
N PHE A 253 -6.08 10.88 9.14
CA PHE A 253 -7.31 10.67 9.94
C PHE A 253 -8.10 9.45 9.47
N SER A 254 -8.14 9.19 8.16
CA SER A 254 -8.82 8.02 7.60
C SER A 254 -8.12 6.71 7.99
N SER A 255 -6.78 6.66 8.00
CA SER A 255 -6.04 5.46 8.41
C SER A 255 -6.37 5.06 9.86
N ILE A 256 -6.49 6.04 10.77
CA ILE A 256 -6.91 5.79 12.15
C ILE A 256 -8.35 5.24 12.20
N LEU A 257 -9.28 5.86 11.48
CA LEU A 257 -10.68 5.41 11.43
C LEU A 257 -10.84 4.00 10.81
N GLY A 258 -10.02 3.67 9.82
CA GLY A 258 -9.99 2.34 9.19
C GLY A 258 -9.51 1.26 10.16
N VAL A 259 -8.40 1.51 10.88
CA VAL A 259 -7.91 0.59 11.91
C VAL A 259 -8.95 0.41 13.03
N LEU A 260 -9.61 1.49 13.47
CA LEU A 260 -10.67 1.42 14.48
C LEU A 260 -11.89 0.62 14.00
N SER A 261 -12.26 0.76 12.72
CA SER A 261 -13.37 0.04 12.10
C SER A 261 -13.10 -1.46 12.00
N ILE A 262 -11.85 -1.87 11.75
CA ILE A 262 -11.43 -3.28 11.75
C ILE A 262 -11.33 -3.83 13.18
N ILE A 263 -10.87 -3.05 14.16
CA ILE A 263 -10.93 -3.46 15.59
C ILE A 263 -12.39 -3.66 16.02
N PHE A 264 -13.30 -2.75 15.64
CA PHE A 264 -14.72 -2.87 15.93
C PHE A 264 -15.33 -4.13 15.28
N LEU A 265 -15.03 -4.39 14.01
CA LEU A 265 -15.39 -5.64 13.32
C LEU A 265 -14.93 -6.87 14.10
N VAL A 266 -13.67 -6.93 14.52
CA VAL A 266 -13.10 -8.08 15.25
C VAL A 266 -13.86 -8.31 16.55
N VAL A 267 -14.15 -7.25 17.31
CA VAL A 267 -14.94 -7.33 18.57
C VAL A 267 -16.37 -7.80 18.28
N ALA A 268 -17.02 -7.27 17.25
CA ALA A 268 -18.37 -7.66 16.86
C ALA A 268 -18.45 -9.14 16.43
N VAL A 269 -17.53 -9.59 15.57
CA VAL A 269 -17.39 -10.98 15.14
C VAL A 269 -17.08 -11.87 16.35
N ALA A 270 -16.19 -11.48 17.26
CA ALA A 270 -15.86 -12.27 18.44
C ALA A 270 -17.06 -12.46 19.37
N ILE A 271 -17.81 -11.38 19.68
CA ILE A 271 -19.03 -11.45 20.50
C ILE A 271 -20.05 -12.42 19.88
N ARG A 272 -20.34 -12.26 18.58
CA ARG A 272 -21.34 -13.11 17.90
C ARG A 272 -20.87 -14.55 17.73
N SER A 273 -19.59 -14.79 17.48
CA SER A 273 -18.99 -16.13 17.41
C SER A 273 -19.09 -16.86 18.75
N VAL A 274 -18.77 -16.18 19.86
CA VAL A 274 -18.91 -16.76 21.22
C VAL A 274 -20.38 -17.03 21.56
N MET A 275 -21.31 -16.13 21.23
CA MET A 275 -22.75 -16.38 21.42
C MET A 275 -23.23 -17.60 20.61
N TYR A 276 -22.79 -17.72 19.36
CA TYR A 276 -23.14 -18.84 18.48
C TYR A 276 -22.60 -20.16 19.03
N ALA A 277 -21.32 -20.21 19.41
CA ALA A 277 -20.68 -21.40 19.99
C ALA A 277 -21.28 -21.79 21.36
N THR A 278 -21.73 -20.81 22.16
CA THR A 278 -22.43 -21.09 23.43
C THR A 278 -23.83 -21.68 23.20
N THR A 279 -24.47 -21.36 22.07
CA THR A 279 -25.83 -21.81 21.75
C THR A 279 -25.84 -23.18 21.05
N ASN A 280 -24.91 -23.40 20.12
CA ASN A 280 -24.88 -24.59 19.25
C ASN A 280 -23.78 -25.60 19.62
N GLY A 281 -22.91 -25.26 20.58
CA GLY A 281 -21.66 -25.97 20.83
C GLY A 281 -20.53 -25.52 19.89
N ILE A 282 -19.32 -26.03 20.15
CA ILE A 282 -18.19 -25.95 19.22
C ILE A 282 -18.36 -27.10 18.21
N PRO A 283 -18.21 -26.87 16.89
CA PRO A 283 -18.31 -27.95 15.91
C PRO A 283 -17.31 -29.08 16.16
N GLU A 284 -17.74 -30.34 16.02
CA GLU A 284 -16.88 -31.51 16.24
C GLU A 284 -15.87 -31.73 15.10
N ASP A 285 -16.12 -31.14 13.93
CA ASP A 285 -15.33 -31.25 12.69
C ASP A 285 -14.22 -30.18 12.57
N VAL A 286 -13.81 -29.56 13.69
CA VAL A 286 -12.71 -28.58 13.71
C VAL A 286 -11.36 -29.25 13.41
N SER A 287 -10.77 -28.92 12.27
CA SER A 287 -9.43 -29.34 11.84
C SER A 287 -8.34 -28.60 12.65
N TRP A 288 -7.89 -29.21 13.76
CA TRP A 288 -6.89 -28.62 14.66
C TRP A 288 -5.49 -28.45 14.04
N THR A 289 -5.13 -29.26 13.05
CA THR A 289 -3.77 -29.31 12.45
C THR A 289 -3.74 -28.70 11.04
N ILE A 290 -3.21 -29.41 10.04
CA ILE A 290 -3.44 -29.15 8.62
C ILE A 290 -4.67 -29.96 8.22
N ASP A 291 -5.56 -29.38 7.41
CA ASP A 291 -6.66 -30.10 6.78
C ASP A 291 -6.22 -30.62 5.39
N LEU A 292 -6.12 -31.95 5.23
CA LEU A 292 -5.82 -32.60 3.95
C LEU A 292 -7.06 -33.29 3.33
N SER A 293 -8.25 -33.15 3.95
CA SER A 293 -9.47 -33.84 3.48
C SER A 293 -9.89 -33.42 2.07
N ARG A 294 -9.65 -32.14 1.72
CA ARG A 294 -9.90 -31.53 0.41
C ARG A 294 -8.65 -31.52 -0.50
N GLY A 295 -7.71 -32.44 -0.29
CA GLY A 295 -6.50 -32.55 -1.11
C GLY A 295 -5.61 -31.30 -1.02
N PRO A 296 -5.19 -30.67 -2.13
CA PRO A 296 -4.27 -29.53 -2.11
C PRO A 296 -4.90 -28.19 -1.70
N ASP A 297 -6.22 -28.12 -1.49
CA ASP A 297 -6.96 -26.86 -1.24
C ASP A 297 -6.49 -26.09 0.01
N PHE A 298 -5.82 -26.75 0.96
CA PHE A 298 -5.17 -26.05 2.08
C PHE A 298 -4.16 -24.99 1.61
N MET A 299 -3.59 -25.12 0.42
CA MET A 299 -2.70 -24.12 -0.18
C MET A 299 -3.42 -22.85 -0.66
N LEU A 300 -4.76 -22.84 -0.78
CA LEU A 300 -5.54 -21.63 -1.08
C LEU A 300 -5.41 -20.57 0.04
N SER A 301 -5.15 -20.99 1.27
CA SER A 301 -4.88 -20.10 2.41
C SER A 301 -3.60 -19.27 2.23
N VAL A 302 -2.57 -19.82 1.57
CA VAL A 302 -1.24 -19.22 1.43
C VAL A 302 -1.30 -17.84 0.77
N PRO A 303 -1.82 -17.66 -0.46
CA PRO A 303 -1.85 -16.36 -1.10
C PRO A 303 -2.79 -15.37 -0.37
N ILE A 304 -3.86 -15.85 0.28
CA ILE A 304 -4.76 -15.00 1.10
C ILE A 304 -4.00 -14.41 2.30
N VAL A 305 -3.25 -15.24 3.04
CA VAL A 305 -2.47 -14.80 4.21
C VAL A 305 -1.30 -13.89 3.79
N MET A 306 -0.58 -14.22 2.71
CA MET A 306 0.49 -13.35 2.18
C MET A 306 -0.05 -12.00 1.71
N PHE A 307 -1.19 -11.99 1.02
CA PHE A 307 -1.87 -10.77 0.60
C PHE A 307 -2.32 -9.93 1.80
N ALA A 308 -2.93 -10.54 2.83
CA ALA A 308 -3.38 -9.83 4.02
C ALA A 308 -2.26 -9.12 4.79
N PHE A 309 -1.03 -9.63 4.72
CA PHE A 309 0.17 -9.00 5.32
C PHE A 309 0.95 -8.09 4.35
N THR A 310 0.41 -7.80 3.17
CA THR A 310 1.08 -6.93 2.20
C THR A 310 0.92 -5.46 2.58
N CYS A 311 2.04 -4.79 2.86
CA CYS A 311 2.11 -3.33 3.01
C CYS A 311 3.42 -2.72 2.48
N GLN A 312 4.29 -3.54 1.87
CA GLN A 312 5.65 -3.21 1.44
C GLN A 312 5.72 -2.08 0.40
N VAL A 313 4.67 -1.88 -0.41
CA VAL A 313 4.57 -0.77 -1.38
C VAL A 313 4.47 0.61 -0.70
N ASN A 314 3.90 0.67 0.51
CA ASN A 314 3.66 1.92 1.23
C ASN A 314 4.83 2.33 2.15
N VAL A 315 5.84 1.46 2.29
CA VAL A 315 6.96 1.63 3.24
C VAL A 315 7.75 2.92 2.99
N PHE A 316 8.13 3.19 1.75
CA PHE A 316 8.95 4.36 1.43
C PHE A 316 8.20 5.67 1.70
N SER A 317 6.92 5.75 1.33
CA SER A 317 6.06 6.90 1.63
C SER A 317 5.91 7.13 3.14
N ILE A 318 5.66 6.06 3.91
CA ILE A 318 5.53 6.15 5.37
C ILE A 318 6.87 6.51 6.03
N TYR A 319 8.00 6.11 5.44
CA TYR A 319 9.33 6.47 5.93
C TYR A 319 9.71 7.92 5.63
N THR A 320 9.38 8.45 4.44
CA THR A 320 9.66 9.85 4.09
C THR A 320 8.79 10.83 4.87
N GLU A 321 7.54 10.46 5.16
CA GLU A 321 6.66 11.21 6.06
C GLU A 321 7.15 11.21 7.53
N LEU A 322 7.91 10.22 7.97
CA LEU A 322 8.26 10.01 9.38
C LEU A 322 9.10 11.16 9.95
N GLN A 323 8.69 11.73 11.08
CA GLN A 323 9.40 12.81 11.73
C GLN A 323 10.80 12.37 12.22
N ARG A 324 11.84 12.97 11.62
CA ARG A 324 13.27 12.59 11.78
C ARG A 324 13.47 11.11 11.38
N PRO A 325 13.43 10.78 10.08
CA PRO A 325 13.46 9.40 9.62
C PRO A 325 14.81 8.76 9.93
N CYS A 326 14.78 7.55 10.49
CA CYS A 326 15.96 6.70 10.65
C CYS A 326 15.54 5.24 10.84
N ILE A 327 16.40 4.30 10.47
CA ILE A 327 16.15 2.85 10.56
C ILE A 327 15.61 2.44 11.95
N ARG A 328 16.23 2.94 13.03
CA ARG A 328 15.81 2.62 14.41
C ARG A 328 14.39 3.07 14.75
N ARG A 329 13.89 4.15 14.12
CA ARG A 329 12.51 4.62 14.31
C ARG A 329 11.55 3.85 13.42
N MET A 330 11.93 3.58 12.17
CA MET A 330 11.08 2.82 11.25
C MET A 330 10.92 1.36 11.68
N ASN A 331 11.98 0.70 12.17
CA ASN A 331 11.85 -0.64 12.75
C ASN A 331 10.82 -0.67 13.90
N LYS A 332 10.80 0.36 14.77
CA LYS A 332 9.76 0.49 15.81
C LYS A 332 8.36 0.75 15.25
N VAL A 333 8.23 1.36 14.07
CA VAL A 333 6.95 1.53 13.36
C VAL A 333 6.49 0.17 12.84
N VAL A 334 7.35 -0.53 12.12
CA VAL A 334 7.12 -1.85 11.51
C VAL A 334 6.76 -2.89 12.57
N ASP A 335 7.62 -3.09 13.57
CA ASP A 335 7.43 -4.09 14.62
C ASP A 335 6.09 -3.90 15.36
N ARG A 336 5.66 -2.64 15.58
CA ARG A 336 4.39 -2.33 16.24
C ARG A 336 3.19 -2.47 15.32
N ALA A 337 3.28 -1.99 14.08
CA ALA A 337 2.19 -2.09 13.11
C ALA A 337 1.91 -3.57 12.76
N THR A 338 2.94 -4.36 12.46
CA THR A 338 2.79 -5.78 12.17
C THR A 338 2.28 -6.57 13.38
N MET A 339 2.68 -6.22 14.61
CA MET A 339 2.13 -6.86 15.81
C MET A 339 0.63 -6.56 16.00
N ILE A 340 0.19 -5.31 15.75
CA ILE A 340 -1.22 -4.93 15.79
C ILE A 340 -2.01 -5.72 14.73
N SER A 341 -1.51 -5.76 13.48
CA SER A 341 -2.15 -6.51 12.40
C SER A 341 -2.22 -8.01 12.71
N PHE A 342 -1.13 -8.60 13.21
CA PHE A 342 -1.07 -10.02 13.58
C PHE A 342 -2.09 -10.38 14.67
N LEU A 343 -2.22 -9.58 15.73
CA LEU A 343 -3.21 -9.84 16.79
C LEU A 343 -4.65 -9.74 16.28
N ILE A 344 -4.93 -8.76 15.42
CA ILE A 344 -6.25 -8.59 14.77
C ILE A 344 -6.58 -9.77 13.86
N TYR A 345 -5.61 -10.22 13.05
CA TYR A 345 -5.75 -11.34 12.12
C TYR A 345 -5.87 -12.69 12.80
N LEU A 346 -5.07 -12.92 13.84
CA LEU A 346 -5.15 -14.12 14.67
C LEU A 346 -6.51 -14.20 15.38
N SER A 347 -6.95 -13.10 16.01
CA SER A 347 -8.23 -13.10 16.74
C SER A 347 -9.44 -13.31 15.83
N ILE A 348 -9.56 -12.60 14.70
CA ILE A 348 -10.69 -12.81 13.79
C ILE A 348 -10.69 -14.20 13.15
N GLY A 349 -9.52 -14.70 12.73
CA GLY A 349 -9.39 -16.02 12.10
C GLY A 349 -9.73 -17.16 13.06
N VAL A 350 -9.10 -17.19 14.23
CA VAL A 350 -9.28 -18.26 15.22
C VAL A 350 -10.70 -18.24 15.82
N VAL A 351 -11.18 -17.07 16.28
CA VAL A 351 -12.47 -17.00 16.99
C VAL A 351 -13.65 -17.30 16.08
N ALA A 352 -13.61 -16.87 14.81
CA ALA A 352 -14.64 -17.23 13.84
C ALA A 352 -14.58 -18.71 13.47
N TYR A 353 -13.38 -19.27 13.24
CA TYR A 353 -13.26 -20.70 12.89
C TYR A 353 -13.70 -21.63 14.02
N LEU A 354 -13.39 -21.31 15.29
CA LEU A 354 -13.85 -22.11 16.43
C LEU A 354 -15.38 -22.06 16.63
N ALA A 355 -16.08 -21.06 16.10
CA ALA A 355 -17.53 -20.96 16.21
C ALA A 355 -18.28 -21.57 15.01
N PHE A 356 -17.76 -21.42 13.79
CA PHE A 356 -18.45 -21.83 12.55
C PHE A 356 -17.82 -23.04 11.84
N GLY A 357 -16.61 -23.45 12.23
CA GLY A 357 -15.94 -24.64 11.72
C GLY A 357 -15.70 -24.61 10.19
N PRO A 358 -15.61 -25.80 9.56
CA PRO A 358 -15.42 -25.96 8.12
C PRO A 358 -16.50 -25.33 7.23
N GLN A 359 -17.68 -24.99 7.77
CA GLN A 359 -18.78 -24.35 7.04
C GLN A 359 -18.38 -22.98 6.46
N LEU A 360 -17.38 -22.31 7.05
CA LEU A 360 -16.83 -21.05 6.51
C LEU A 360 -16.18 -21.22 5.13
N ALA A 361 -15.86 -22.45 4.71
CA ALA A 361 -15.38 -22.75 3.37
C ALA A 361 -16.51 -22.78 2.31
N ASP A 362 -17.79 -22.80 2.71
CA ASP A 362 -18.92 -22.97 1.79
C ASP A 362 -19.00 -21.83 0.76
N PRO A 363 -19.28 -22.15 -0.53
CA PRO A 363 -19.39 -21.15 -1.59
C PRO A 363 -20.39 -20.01 -1.29
N LYS A 364 -21.42 -20.28 -0.48
CA LYS A 364 -22.41 -19.31 -0.01
C LYS A 364 -21.78 -18.09 0.66
N TYR A 365 -20.71 -18.28 1.44
CA TYR A 365 -20.06 -17.21 2.20
C TYR A 365 -18.99 -16.47 1.40
N LYS A 366 -18.65 -16.92 0.18
CA LYS A 366 -17.74 -16.27 -0.77
C LYS A 366 -16.35 -15.88 -0.21
N GLY A 367 -15.92 -16.48 0.89
CA GLY A 367 -14.69 -16.07 1.59
C GLY A 367 -14.81 -14.75 2.36
N ASN A 368 -16.01 -14.34 2.77
CA ASN A 368 -16.24 -13.13 3.55
C ASN A 368 -17.07 -13.45 4.80
N ILE A 369 -16.43 -13.40 5.98
CA ILE A 369 -17.07 -13.69 7.27
C ILE A 369 -18.31 -12.85 7.57
N LEU A 370 -18.44 -11.65 6.98
CA LEU A 370 -19.64 -10.81 7.15
C LEU A 370 -20.89 -11.38 6.46
N LEU A 371 -20.75 -12.36 5.57
CA LEU A 371 -21.87 -13.10 4.95
C LEU A 371 -22.33 -14.30 5.81
N SER A 372 -21.57 -14.69 6.82
CA SER A 372 -21.92 -15.79 7.74
C SER A 372 -22.97 -15.41 8.78
N PHE A 373 -23.16 -14.12 9.03
CA PHE A 373 -24.12 -13.59 10.00
C PHE A 373 -25.45 -13.16 9.37
N PRO A 374 -26.58 -13.29 10.08
CA PRO A 374 -27.89 -12.89 9.57
C PRO A 374 -27.99 -11.39 9.22
N LEU A 375 -28.97 -11.05 8.38
CA LEU A 375 -29.20 -9.67 7.92
C LEU A 375 -29.60 -8.74 9.07
N ASN A 376 -30.47 -9.21 9.96
CA ASN A 376 -31.10 -8.42 11.03
C ASN A 376 -30.19 -8.17 12.25
N ASP A 377 -28.93 -8.60 12.21
CA ASP A 377 -27.98 -8.38 13.31
C ASP A 377 -27.44 -6.94 13.27
N THR A 378 -27.94 -6.09 14.18
CA THR A 378 -27.56 -4.67 14.25
C THR A 378 -26.07 -4.44 14.50
N LEU A 379 -25.42 -5.27 15.31
CA LEU A 379 -23.99 -5.15 15.62
C LEU A 379 -23.14 -5.46 14.38
N ILE A 380 -23.52 -6.48 13.62
CA ILE A 380 -22.86 -6.83 12.36
C ILE A 380 -23.24 -5.83 11.26
N ALA A 381 -24.46 -5.28 11.21
CA ALA A 381 -24.85 -4.25 10.27
C ALA A 381 -24.02 -2.95 10.44
N ILE A 382 -23.78 -2.51 11.67
CA ILE A 382 -22.87 -1.39 11.96
C ILE A 382 -21.43 -1.75 11.52
N SER A 383 -21.00 -3.00 11.72
CA SER A 383 -19.67 -3.47 11.29
C SER A 383 -19.53 -3.46 9.76
N ARG A 384 -20.57 -3.91 9.04
CA ARG A 384 -20.67 -3.84 7.57
C ARG A 384 -20.53 -2.38 7.10
N ALA A 385 -21.23 -1.43 7.72
CA ALA A 385 -21.13 -0.02 7.38
C ALA A 385 -19.73 0.58 7.65
N ALA A 386 -19.11 0.27 8.79
CA ALA A 386 -17.77 0.73 9.15
C ALA A 386 -16.67 0.21 8.20
N ILE A 387 -16.77 -1.06 7.79
CA ILE A 387 -15.85 -1.64 6.80
C ILE A 387 -16.12 -1.10 5.39
N THR A 388 -17.38 -0.84 5.02
CA THR A 388 -17.75 -0.17 3.76
C THR A 388 -17.05 1.19 3.64
N PHE A 389 -17.09 2.00 4.70
CA PHE A 389 -16.36 3.28 4.77
C PHE A 389 -14.84 3.09 4.65
N THR A 390 -14.28 2.12 5.39
CA THR A 390 -12.84 1.83 5.39
C THR A 390 -12.34 1.46 3.98
N VAL A 391 -13.05 0.56 3.30
CA VAL A 391 -12.73 0.11 1.93
C VAL A 391 -12.88 1.25 0.92
N ALA A 392 -13.91 2.09 1.07
CA ALA A 392 -14.13 3.22 0.18
C ALA A 392 -12.99 4.26 0.22
N VAL A 393 -12.37 4.52 1.38
CA VAL A 393 -11.23 5.45 1.49
C VAL A 393 -9.88 4.77 1.22
N ALA A 394 -9.76 3.45 1.40
CA ALA A 394 -8.55 2.69 1.02
C ALA A 394 -8.38 2.52 -0.50
N PHE A 395 -9.46 2.64 -1.28
CA PHE A 395 -9.44 2.47 -2.74
C PHE A 395 -8.66 3.57 -3.51
N PRO A 396 -8.88 4.88 -3.28
CA PRO A 396 -8.07 5.96 -3.89
C PRO A 396 -6.55 5.78 -3.71
N LEU A 397 -6.12 5.27 -2.54
CA LEU A 397 -4.70 5.00 -2.24
C LEU A 397 -4.06 3.97 -3.18
N ASN A 398 -4.86 3.11 -3.83
CA ASN A 398 -4.38 2.10 -4.76
C ASN A 398 -4.57 2.53 -6.22
N ILE A 399 -5.58 3.36 -6.50
CA ILE A 399 -5.74 4.02 -7.82
C ILE A 399 -4.63 5.06 -8.07
N PHE A 400 -4.13 5.75 -7.03
CA PHE A 400 -3.10 6.78 -7.17
C PHE A 400 -1.77 6.22 -7.74
N PRO A 401 -1.16 5.15 -7.19
CA PRO A 401 0.00 4.49 -7.81
C PRO A 401 -0.26 4.03 -9.24
N CYS A 402 -1.44 3.45 -9.52
CA CYS A 402 -1.78 3.01 -10.87
C CYS A 402 -1.80 4.17 -11.89
N ARG A 403 -2.41 5.29 -11.52
CA ARG A 403 -2.41 6.51 -12.35
C ARG A 403 -0.99 7.03 -12.57
N PHE A 404 -0.21 7.15 -11.49
CA PHE A 404 1.17 7.62 -11.56
C PHE A 404 2.03 6.76 -12.49
N THR A 405 1.91 5.42 -12.40
CA THR A 405 2.62 4.50 -13.28
C THR A 405 2.19 4.67 -14.74
N ILE A 406 0.88 4.82 -15.03
CA ILE A 406 0.40 5.08 -16.41
C ILE A 406 0.90 6.42 -16.95
N ASP A 407 0.84 7.48 -16.15
CA ASP A 407 1.36 8.80 -16.53
C ASP A 407 2.87 8.74 -16.81
N MET A 408 3.66 8.00 -16.02
CA MET A 408 5.09 7.82 -16.26
C MET A 408 5.42 6.91 -17.46
N MET A 409 4.64 5.85 -17.70
CA MET A 409 4.85 4.93 -18.82
C MET A 409 4.49 5.56 -20.18
N PHE A 410 3.40 6.33 -20.25
CA PHE A 410 2.82 6.81 -21.53
C PHE A 410 2.92 8.32 -21.73
N PHE A 411 2.91 9.12 -20.66
CA PHE A 411 2.75 10.57 -20.71
C PHE A 411 3.89 11.34 -20.03
N SER A 412 5.03 10.70 -19.74
CA SER A 412 6.11 11.29 -18.95
C SER A 412 6.67 12.61 -19.48
N ALA A 413 6.54 12.90 -20.77
CA ALA A 413 6.99 14.14 -21.41
C ALA A 413 5.86 15.14 -21.72
N ALA A 414 4.62 14.81 -21.36
CA ALA A 414 3.46 15.69 -21.53
C ALA A 414 3.27 16.61 -20.32
N GLU A 415 2.80 17.83 -20.56
CA GLU A 415 2.45 18.79 -19.51
C GLU A 415 1.20 18.33 -18.74
N ASP A 416 1.05 18.71 -17.48
CA ASP A 416 -0.03 18.21 -16.63
C ASP A 416 -1.41 18.73 -17.04
N SER A 417 -2.25 17.82 -17.51
CA SER A 417 -3.60 18.11 -17.96
C SER A 417 -4.65 17.55 -17.00
N TRP A 418 -5.57 18.41 -16.56
CA TRP A 418 -6.72 17.98 -15.77
C TRP A 418 -7.60 16.98 -16.53
N GLN A 419 -7.76 17.14 -17.84
CA GLN A 419 -8.52 16.21 -18.67
C GLN A 419 -7.85 14.82 -18.69
N ARG A 420 -6.51 14.75 -18.77
CA ARG A 420 -5.77 13.48 -18.68
C ARG A 420 -5.96 12.83 -17.31
N HIS A 421 -5.79 13.61 -16.23
CA HIS A 421 -5.98 13.15 -14.85
C HIS A 421 -7.38 12.54 -14.64
N VAL A 422 -8.43 13.23 -15.09
CA VAL A 422 -9.82 12.74 -14.99
C VAL A 422 -10.02 11.50 -15.87
N ALA A 423 -9.54 11.51 -17.12
CA ALA A 423 -9.72 10.40 -18.05
C ALA A 423 -9.02 9.13 -17.57
N VAL A 424 -7.73 9.19 -17.22
CA VAL A 424 -6.96 8.02 -16.73
C VAL A 424 -7.56 7.47 -15.44
N THR A 425 -7.91 8.34 -14.49
CA THR A 425 -8.56 7.90 -13.23
C THR A 425 -9.89 7.21 -13.51
N SER A 426 -10.76 7.83 -14.31
CA SER A 426 -12.08 7.27 -14.61
C SER A 426 -11.98 5.95 -15.39
N SER A 427 -11.05 5.83 -16.35
CA SER A 427 -10.80 4.59 -17.08
C SER A 427 -10.32 3.46 -16.16
N LEU A 428 -9.39 3.74 -15.23
CA LEU A 428 -8.94 2.76 -14.24
C LEU A 428 -10.09 2.28 -13.35
N VAL A 429 -10.88 3.22 -12.82
CA VAL A 429 -12.01 2.91 -11.92
C VAL A 429 -13.11 2.13 -12.65
N LEU A 430 -13.47 2.51 -13.88
CA LEU A 430 -14.45 1.80 -14.69
C LEU A 430 -13.98 0.39 -15.08
N LEU A 431 -12.71 0.21 -15.43
CA LEU A 431 -12.16 -1.12 -15.73
C LEU A 431 -12.13 -2.01 -14.49
N ALA A 432 -11.76 -1.46 -13.32
CA ALA A 432 -11.78 -2.19 -12.06
C ALA A 432 -13.22 -2.61 -11.68
N LEU A 433 -14.20 -1.72 -11.88
CA LEU A 433 -15.62 -1.97 -11.64
C LEU A 433 -16.18 -3.05 -12.57
N LEU A 434 -15.85 -3.00 -13.86
CA LEU A 434 -16.26 -4.02 -14.84
C LEU A 434 -15.76 -5.41 -14.41
N LEU A 435 -14.48 -5.53 -14.05
CA LEU A 435 -13.91 -6.80 -13.58
C LEU A 435 -14.51 -7.25 -12.25
N ALA A 436 -14.76 -6.34 -11.31
CA ALA A 436 -15.35 -6.65 -10.02
C ALA A 436 -16.81 -7.15 -10.13
N ILE A 437 -17.60 -6.64 -11.09
CA ILE A 437 -18.97 -7.10 -11.35
C ILE A 437 -18.98 -8.58 -11.77
N PHE A 438 -18.08 -8.99 -12.67
CA PHE A 438 -17.94 -10.38 -13.10
C PHE A 438 -17.21 -11.29 -12.09
N CYS A 439 -16.55 -10.72 -11.08
CA CYS A 439 -15.82 -11.50 -10.08
C CYS A 439 -16.77 -12.09 -9.03
N PRO A 440 -16.85 -13.44 -8.89
CA PRO A 440 -17.88 -14.10 -8.08
C PRO A 440 -17.60 -14.02 -6.57
N ASN A 441 -16.32 -14.05 -6.17
CA ASN A 441 -15.84 -14.05 -4.80
C ASN A 441 -14.52 -13.26 -4.68
N ILE A 442 -14.17 -12.85 -3.47
CA ILE A 442 -12.94 -12.08 -3.22
C ILE A 442 -11.68 -12.96 -3.27
N ASN A 443 -11.82 -14.25 -2.91
CA ASN A 443 -10.72 -15.20 -2.81
C ASN A 443 -10.01 -15.46 -4.15
N VAL A 444 -10.71 -15.43 -5.29
CA VAL A 444 -10.09 -15.51 -6.62
C VAL A 444 -9.08 -14.38 -6.82
N VAL A 445 -9.45 -13.16 -6.46
CA VAL A 445 -8.57 -11.99 -6.60
C VAL A 445 -7.37 -12.13 -5.68
N PHE A 446 -7.58 -12.49 -4.41
CA PHE A 446 -6.50 -12.70 -3.44
C PHE A 446 -5.59 -13.87 -3.80
N GLY A 447 -6.11 -14.98 -4.33
CA GLY A 447 -5.33 -16.14 -4.75
C GLY A 447 -4.40 -15.82 -5.94
N ILE A 448 -4.93 -15.13 -6.96
CA ILE A 448 -4.17 -14.74 -8.14
C ILE A 448 -3.17 -13.62 -7.81
N ILE A 449 -3.64 -12.50 -7.27
CA ILE A 449 -2.81 -11.30 -7.01
C ILE A 449 -1.84 -11.54 -5.84
N GLY A 450 -2.25 -12.30 -4.81
CA GLY A 450 -1.42 -12.73 -3.69
C GLY A 450 -0.26 -13.63 -4.12
N GLY A 451 -0.57 -14.72 -4.83
CA GLY A 451 0.43 -15.68 -5.29
C GLY A 451 1.39 -15.14 -6.35
N THR A 452 0.93 -14.20 -7.20
CA THR A 452 1.76 -13.59 -8.25
C THR A 452 2.37 -12.25 -7.82
N CYS A 453 1.64 -11.15 -7.99
CA CYS A 453 2.21 -9.80 -7.89
C CYS A 453 2.62 -9.42 -6.47
N SER A 454 1.79 -9.69 -5.45
CA SER A 454 2.17 -9.48 -4.04
C SER A 454 3.45 -10.23 -3.71
N THR A 455 3.55 -11.51 -4.06
CA THR A 455 4.73 -12.32 -3.76
C THR A 455 6.00 -11.76 -4.39
N VAL A 456 5.92 -11.28 -5.64
CA VAL A 456 7.04 -10.64 -6.34
C VAL A 456 7.43 -9.29 -5.69
N VAL A 457 6.47 -8.39 -5.45
CA VAL A 457 6.73 -7.08 -4.85
C VAL A 457 7.26 -7.20 -3.41
N CYS A 458 6.66 -8.09 -2.61
CA CYS A 458 6.82 -8.08 -1.15
C CYS A 458 7.97 -8.96 -0.65
N PHE A 459 8.38 -9.95 -1.45
CA PHE A 459 9.43 -10.91 -1.07
C PHE A 459 10.56 -10.96 -2.09
N CYS A 460 10.26 -11.07 -3.40
CA CYS A 460 11.31 -11.18 -4.41
C CYS A 460 12.12 -9.89 -4.61
N PHE A 461 11.47 -8.71 -4.76
CA PHE A 461 12.21 -7.46 -4.96
C PHE A 461 13.08 -7.04 -3.75
N PRO A 462 12.59 -7.06 -2.49
CA PRO A 462 13.41 -6.72 -1.32
C PRO A 462 14.63 -7.62 -1.17
N ALA A 463 14.48 -8.92 -1.44
CA ALA A 463 15.58 -9.87 -1.46
C ALA A 463 16.58 -9.55 -2.58
N ALA A 464 16.11 -9.36 -3.81
CA ALA A 464 16.94 -9.09 -4.98
C ALA A 464 17.78 -7.81 -4.81
N PHE A 465 17.19 -6.72 -4.30
CA PHE A 465 17.91 -5.48 -4.05
C PHE A 465 19.07 -5.68 -3.07
N ILE A 466 18.85 -6.31 -1.91
CA ILE A 466 19.91 -6.53 -0.92
C ILE A 466 20.98 -7.53 -1.40
N LEU A 467 20.61 -8.58 -2.15
CA LEU A 467 21.57 -9.52 -2.74
C LEU A 467 22.54 -8.85 -3.72
N LYS A 468 22.08 -7.78 -4.39
CA LYS A 468 22.84 -6.97 -5.34
C LYS A 468 23.62 -5.82 -4.68
N LEU A 469 23.10 -5.22 -3.61
CA LEU A 469 23.68 -4.06 -2.92
C LEU A 469 24.74 -4.42 -1.87
N GLU A 470 24.65 -5.56 -1.20
CA GLU A 470 25.69 -5.98 -0.26
C GLU A 470 26.79 -6.77 -0.96
N ASP A 471 28.04 -6.60 -0.54
CA ASP A 471 29.19 -7.37 -1.05
C ASP A 471 29.29 -8.76 -0.39
N GLY A 472 30.00 -9.67 -1.07
CA GLY A 472 30.34 -11.00 -0.58
C GLY A 472 29.50 -12.15 -1.18
N PRO A 473 29.84 -13.41 -0.82
CA PRO A 473 29.28 -14.61 -1.42
C PRO A 473 27.80 -14.80 -1.07
N LEU A 474 27.04 -15.38 -2.00
CA LEU A 474 25.58 -15.62 -1.84
C LEU A 474 25.25 -16.52 -0.64
N LEU A 475 26.14 -17.46 -0.31
CA LEU A 475 26.04 -18.36 0.86
C LEU A 475 26.59 -17.73 2.17
N GLY A 476 27.00 -16.46 2.15
CA GLY A 476 27.45 -15.75 3.34
C GLY A 476 26.31 -15.48 4.33
N PRO A 477 26.60 -15.31 5.65
CA PRO A 477 25.58 -15.18 6.69
C PRO A 477 24.64 -13.96 6.51
N LYS A 478 25.08 -12.93 5.76
CA LYS A 478 24.24 -11.77 5.41
C LYS A 478 23.29 -12.04 4.22
N LYS A 479 23.69 -12.90 3.29
CA LYS A 479 22.98 -13.17 2.03
C LYS A 479 22.15 -14.45 2.02
N ILE A 480 22.41 -15.39 2.92
CA ILE A 480 21.63 -16.64 3.00
C ILE A 480 20.15 -16.39 3.30
N GLY A 481 19.82 -15.44 4.17
CA GLY A 481 18.43 -15.05 4.46
C GLY A 481 17.69 -14.52 3.22
N PRO A 482 18.22 -13.51 2.50
CA PRO A 482 17.63 -13.04 1.26
C PRO A 482 17.59 -14.10 0.14
N VAL A 483 18.58 -14.99 0.02
CA VAL A 483 18.53 -16.11 -0.95
C VAL A 483 17.37 -17.07 -0.64
N LEU A 484 17.24 -17.52 0.62
CA LEU A 484 16.17 -18.42 1.04
C LEU A 484 14.79 -17.77 0.85
N LEU A 485 14.66 -16.49 1.16
CA LEU A 485 13.46 -15.71 0.90
C LEU A 485 13.10 -15.66 -0.59
N PHE A 486 14.06 -15.36 -1.46
CA PHE A 486 13.83 -15.24 -2.90
C PHE A 486 13.39 -16.56 -3.53
N ILE A 487 14.08 -17.66 -3.21
CA ILE A 487 13.74 -19.01 -3.71
C ILE A 487 12.40 -19.46 -3.13
N GLY A 488 12.21 -19.31 -1.81
CA GLY A 488 10.98 -19.68 -1.12
C GLY A 488 9.76 -18.92 -1.67
N ALA A 489 9.89 -17.61 -1.91
CA ALA A 489 8.83 -16.81 -2.51
C ALA A 489 8.44 -17.30 -3.91
N ILE A 490 9.40 -17.62 -4.78
CA ILE A 490 9.11 -18.16 -6.12
C ILE A 490 8.36 -19.49 -6.03
N VAL A 491 8.81 -20.42 -5.17
CA VAL A 491 8.16 -21.73 -5.01
C VAL A 491 6.76 -21.60 -4.43
N ILE A 492 6.60 -20.85 -3.34
CA ILE A 492 5.33 -20.67 -2.63
C ILE A 492 4.33 -19.89 -3.49
N GLY A 493 4.76 -18.84 -4.18
CA GLY A 493 3.93 -18.07 -5.10
C GLY A 493 3.44 -18.90 -6.28
N PHE A 494 4.34 -19.64 -6.94
CA PHE A 494 3.97 -20.55 -8.03
C PHE A 494 2.97 -21.61 -7.56
N MET A 495 3.24 -22.30 -6.45
CA MET A 495 2.32 -23.30 -5.89
C MET A 495 0.95 -22.71 -5.53
N GLY A 496 0.92 -21.57 -4.84
CA GLY A 496 -0.33 -20.92 -4.43
C GLY A 496 -1.17 -20.47 -5.62
N THR A 497 -0.55 -19.90 -6.66
CA THR A 497 -1.26 -19.54 -7.90
C THR A 497 -1.71 -20.77 -8.68
N SER A 498 -0.88 -21.82 -8.81
CA SER A 498 -1.28 -23.06 -9.49
C SER A 498 -2.49 -23.72 -8.83
N VAL A 499 -2.50 -23.84 -7.49
CA VAL A 499 -3.67 -24.38 -6.75
C VAL A 499 -4.89 -23.48 -6.89
N THR A 500 -4.73 -22.16 -6.82
CA THR A 500 -5.84 -21.20 -7.05
C THR A 500 -6.47 -21.40 -8.43
N VAL A 501 -5.65 -21.46 -9.49
CA VAL A 501 -6.16 -21.65 -10.86
C VAL A 501 -6.81 -23.02 -11.01
N TRP A 502 -6.18 -24.08 -10.49
CA TRP A 502 -6.72 -25.45 -10.54
C TRP A 502 -8.08 -25.59 -9.85
N SER A 503 -8.19 -25.14 -8.59
CA SER A 503 -9.42 -25.21 -7.80
C SER A 503 -10.58 -24.45 -8.48
N ASN A 504 -10.31 -23.25 -9.02
CA ASN A 504 -11.33 -22.48 -9.76
C ASN A 504 -11.72 -23.10 -11.11
N LEU A 505 -10.79 -23.77 -11.81
CA LEU A 505 -11.12 -24.52 -13.03
C LEU A 505 -12.01 -25.72 -12.72
N LEU A 506 -11.77 -26.45 -11.62
CA LEU A 506 -12.62 -27.57 -11.17
C LEU A 506 -14.04 -27.11 -10.80
N MET A 507 -14.17 -25.95 -10.15
CA MET A 507 -15.48 -25.35 -9.87
C MET A 507 -16.23 -25.00 -11.16
N LEU A 508 -15.53 -24.49 -12.19
CA LEU A 508 -16.12 -24.18 -13.50
C LEU A 508 -16.49 -25.42 -14.32
N SER A 509 -15.78 -26.55 -14.15
CA SER A 509 -16.10 -27.82 -14.81
C SER A 509 -17.15 -28.66 -14.06
N GLY A 510 -17.74 -28.14 -12.97
CA GLY A 510 -18.76 -28.84 -12.18
C GLY A 510 -18.26 -30.15 -11.56
N SER A 511 -16.96 -30.24 -11.29
CA SER A 511 -16.26 -31.46 -10.85
C SER A 511 -15.79 -31.40 -9.39
N ALA A 512 -16.22 -30.36 -8.66
CA ALA A 512 -15.84 -30.04 -7.29
C ALA A 512 -16.90 -30.47 -6.28
#